data_AF-A0A1M5S364-F1
#
_entry.id   AF-A0A1M5S364-F1
#
_cell.length_a   1.000
_cell.length_b   1.000
_cell.length_c   1.000
_cell.angle_alpha   90.00
_cell.angle_beta   90.00
_cell.angle_gamma   90.00
#
_symmetry.space_group_name_H-M   'P 1'
#
loop_
_entity.id
_entity.type
_entity.pdbx_description
1 polymer ?
#
loop_
_entity_poly.entity_id
_entity_poly.type
_entity_poly.pdbx_seq_one_letter_code
_entity_poly.pdbx_strand_id
1 'polypeptide(L)'
;MNIDLKLTTTISGAKEGIIGKINKIIGDQVSIGEVIMTIEASKGSTDLKATSKGTITSLVVEEGDSIKVGQLLGTMDGEKDQAKKSPNSYFSGILKAEKEELDTEITIIGAGPGGYVAAIQAAKMGAKVILIENEKLGGTCLNWGCIPTKALVRSAEVYKNCKEAESFGVITNNVEVDIKKMISRKNSVVEELVQGIEYLLNKHNVKIIKGKAEITDKTTVLVKSKRLESTIKTKDIIIATGSETSILNIQGCESKNILTSKEVLDIKELPKRMVIIGGGIIGMEFAFIFASLGVEVTVIEYFESILTCLDKDLCEVITNSAKKAGIKLFTGCKVEKILDSEDGQSIVCFSKEGSDSCMATDKVLMSVGRKPYFEGVGIEKIGVEISDKTKGIKVNEKMETSVENVYAIGDVTNIIQLAHVASHQGITAVKNILGEEEKISYDTVPSAIFTSPEIAMVGVTEKQAAKDNMDIKIGMFPFAANGKALTLGEKTGFVKLIMDNSTDKLIGGAIIGPHATDLISEITLAIQNNLTAEAIISTIHAHPTTAEALHEAALQLKTGAIHFA
;
A
#
# COMPACT_ATOMS: atom_id res chain seq x y z
N MET A 1 37.37 19.80 35.37
CA MET A 1 37.84 18.89 34.29
C MET A 1 37.70 19.61 32.97
N ASN A 2 38.65 19.47 32.03
CA ASN A 2 38.50 20.01 30.68
C ASN A 2 37.44 19.25 29.89
N ILE A 3 36.45 19.98 29.39
CA ILE A 3 35.31 19.48 28.60
C ILE A 3 35.40 20.12 27.22
N ASP A 4 35.44 19.28 26.19
CA ASP A 4 35.50 19.70 24.80
C ASP A 4 34.15 20.27 24.34
N LEU A 5 34.18 21.47 23.77
CA LEU A 5 33.06 22.07 23.07
C LEU A 5 33.12 21.62 21.61
N LYS A 6 32.21 20.73 21.20
CA LYS A 6 32.13 20.17 19.85
C LYS A 6 30.69 20.17 19.36
N LEU A 7 30.51 20.52 18.08
CA LEU A 7 29.23 20.30 17.41
C LEU A 7 29.06 18.82 17.07
N THR A 8 28.05 18.17 17.64
CA THR A 8 27.80 16.73 17.43
C THR A 8 26.90 16.44 16.23
N THR A 9 26.06 17.39 15.83
CA THR A 9 25.15 17.30 14.68
C THR A 9 24.77 18.70 14.17
N THR A 10 24.60 18.86 12.86
CA THR A 10 24.01 20.06 12.21
C THR A 10 22.56 19.78 11.79
N ILE A 11 21.81 20.85 11.49
CA ILE A 11 20.46 20.74 10.90
C ILE A 11 20.54 20.18 9.47
N SER A 12 19.59 19.30 9.12
CA SER A 12 19.41 18.75 7.76
C SER A 12 20.57 17.92 7.18
N GLY A 13 21.49 17.43 8.00
CA GLY A 13 22.56 16.51 7.57
C GLY A 13 23.75 17.17 6.85
N ALA A 14 23.91 18.50 6.96
CA ALA A 14 25.04 19.23 6.39
C ALA A 14 26.36 18.83 7.08
N LYS A 15 27.43 18.53 6.32
CA LYS A 15 28.72 18.10 6.93
C LYS A 15 29.57 19.25 7.46
N GLU A 16 29.22 20.49 7.11
CA GLU A 16 29.96 21.73 7.39
C GLU A 16 28.96 22.84 7.77
N GLY A 17 29.42 23.81 8.56
CA GLY A 17 28.66 25.00 8.96
C GLY A 17 29.60 26.18 9.26
N ILE A 18 29.05 27.39 9.36
CA ILE A 18 29.79 28.62 9.65
C ILE A 18 29.46 29.07 11.07
N ILE A 19 30.45 29.47 11.86
CA ILE A 19 30.18 30.10 13.17
C ILE A 19 29.46 31.42 12.92
N GLY A 20 28.21 31.51 13.36
CA GLY A 20 27.42 32.74 13.31
C GLY A 20 27.84 33.67 14.44
N LYS A 21 27.10 33.64 15.56
CA LYS A 21 27.35 34.50 16.72
C LYS A 21 27.92 33.72 17.90
N ILE A 22 29.00 34.20 18.52
CA ILE A 22 29.54 33.70 19.78
C ILE A 22 28.88 34.47 20.93
N ASN A 23 28.09 33.78 21.75
CA ASN A 23 27.33 34.39 22.85
C ASN A 23 28.08 34.35 24.19
N LYS A 24 29.11 33.51 24.31
CA LYS A 24 29.93 33.34 25.53
C LYS A 24 31.40 33.29 25.16
N ILE A 25 32.22 34.08 25.84
CA ILE A 25 33.66 34.23 25.57
C ILE A 25 34.52 33.54 26.64
N ILE A 26 35.83 33.48 26.40
CA ILE A 26 36.78 32.93 27.37
C ILE A 26 36.67 33.69 28.69
N GLY A 27 36.51 32.95 29.80
CA GLY A 27 36.28 33.48 31.14
C GLY A 27 34.82 33.54 31.57
N ASP A 28 33.85 33.36 30.66
CA ASP A 28 32.43 33.35 31.01
C ASP A 28 32.04 32.06 31.73
N GLN A 29 31.21 32.20 32.77
CA GLN A 29 30.52 31.09 33.41
C GLN A 29 29.25 30.73 32.62
N VAL A 30 29.04 29.43 32.41
CA VAL A 30 27.87 28.90 31.72
C VAL A 30 27.18 27.84 32.57
N SER A 31 25.85 27.79 32.46
CA SER A 31 25.00 26.75 33.06
C SER A 31 24.54 25.75 32.01
N ILE A 32 24.14 24.54 32.43
CA ILE A 32 23.66 23.49 31.52
C ILE A 32 22.50 24.03 30.67
N GLY A 33 22.60 23.87 29.35
CA GLY A 33 21.59 24.32 28.39
C GLY A 33 21.75 25.77 27.90
N GLU A 34 22.65 26.56 28.47
CA GLU A 34 22.94 27.91 27.95
C GLU A 34 23.61 27.84 26.58
N VAL A 35 23.20 28.74 25.68
CA VAL A 35 23.77 28.85 24.33
C VAL A 35 25.15 29.50 24.40
N ILE A 36 26.17 28.79 23.92
CA ILE A 36 27.55 29.26 23.84
C ILE A 36 27.76 30.01 22.52
N MET A 37 27.33 29.43 21.39
CA MET A 37 27.44 30.04 20.07
C MET A 37 26.41 29.45 19.10
N THR A 38 26.05 30.22 18.08
CA THR A 38 25.12 29.82 17.02
C THR A 38 25.90 29.48 15.75
N ILE A 39 25.49 28.43 15.06
CA ILE A 39 26.16 27.86 13.89
C ILE A 39 25.17 27.87 12.73
N GLU A 40 25.55 28.52 11.64
CA GLU A 40 24.72 28.69 10.45
C GLU A 40 25.10 27.65 9.39
N ALA A 41 24.10 26.98 8.83
CA ALA A 41 24.25 26.05 7.73
C ALA A 41 23.32 26.44 6.58
N SER A 42 23.54 25.85 5.41
CA SER A 42 22.83 26.19 4.16
C SER A 42 21.29 26.06 4.21
N LYS A 43 20.73 25.42 5.25
CA LYS A 43 19.29 25.20 5.45
C LYS A 43 18.75 25.69 6.81
N GLY A 44 19.53 26.47 7.56
CA GLY A 44 19.12 27.04 8.86
C GLY A 44 20.26 27.11 9.89
N SER A 45 19.96 27.60 11.09
CA SER A 45 20.94 27.79 12.18
C SER A 45 20.67 26.88 13.37
N THR A 46 21.73 26.39 14.04
CA THR A 46 21.66 25.56 15.25
C THR A 46 22.52 26.14 16.36
N ASP A 47 22.14 25.93 17.62
CA ASP A 47 22.87 26.44 18.78
C ASP A 47 23.73 25.35 19.43
N LEU A 48 25.00 25.67 19.68
CA LEU A 48 25.84 24.90 20.58
C LEU A 48 25.53 25.31 22.02
N LYS A 49 25.00 24.37 22.80
CA LYS A 49 24.62 24.58 24.20
C LYS A 49 25.60 23.90 25.16
N ALA A 50 25.82 24.51 26.33
CA ALA A 50 26.66 23.96 27.38
C ALA A 50 26.07 22.65 27.95
N THR A 51 26.89 21.60 28.03
CA THR A 51 26.49 20.28 28.53
C THR A 51 26.80 20.07 30.02
N SER A 52 27.46 21.04 30.65
CA SER A 52 27.84 21.04 32.06
C SER A 52 27.95 22.49 32.54
N LYS A 53 27.94 22.67 33.87
CA LYS A 53 28.22 23.97 34.48
C LYS A 53 29.73 24.14 34.57
N GLY A 54 30.25 25.28 34.13
CA GLY A 54 31.69 25.53 34.10
C GLY A 54 32.08 26.90 33.56
N THR A 55 33.38 27.12 33.41
CA THR A 55 33.95 28.36 32.84
C THR A 55 34.63 28.04 31.52
N ILE A 56 34.35 28.82 30.46
CA ILE A 56 35.00 28.63 29.16
C ILE A 56 36.48 28.98 29.28
N THR A 57 37.36 28.01 29.02
CA THR A 57 38.81 28.14 29.16
C THR A 57 39.53 28.40 27.84
N SER A 58 38.93 27.98 26.72
CA SER A 58 39.43 28.33 25.39
C SER A 58 38.31 28.32 24.35
N LEU A 59 38.47 29.14 23.32
CA LEU A 59 37.74 29.06 22.06
C LEU A 59 38.80 29.09 20.95
N VAL A 60 38.73 28.15 20.03
CA VAL A 60 39.70 27.99 18.93
C VAL A 60 39.07 28.31 17.57
N VAL A 61 37.98 29.06 17.58
CA VAL A 61 37.22 29.50 16.40
C VAL A 61 36.72 30.93 16.61
N GLU A 62 36.57 31.66 15.51
CA GLU A 62 36.03 33.03 15.46
C GLU A 62 34.71 33.08 14.67
N GLU A 63 33.95 34.16 14.82
CA GLU A 63 32.75 34.39 14.01
C GLU A 63 33.12 34.46 12.52
N GLY A 64 32.40 33.72 11.67
CA GLY A 64 32.69 33.57 10.25
C GLY A 64 33.54 32.34 9.89
N ASP A 65 34.09 31.61 10.85
CA ASP A 65 34.88 30.40 10.58
C ASP A 65 34.05 29.24 10.06
N SER A 66 34.57 28.51 9.07
CA SER A 66 33.97 27.27 8.58
C SER A 66 34.41 26.08 9.42
N ILE A 67 33.44 25.31 9.93
CA ILE A 67 33.65 24.20 10.86
C ILE A 67 33.01 22.89 10.37
N LYS A 68 33.57 21.75 10.80
CA LYS A 68 33.03 20.40 10.55
C LYS A 68 32.41 19.79 11.80
N VAL A 69 31.43 18.91 11.62
CA VAL A 69 30.86 18.12 12.73
C VAL A 69 31.98 17.31 13.40
N GLY A 70 32.04 17.39 14.73
CA GLY A 70 33.07 16.75 15.56
C GLY A 70 34.37 17.55 15.73
N GLN A 71 34.54 18.68 15.04
CA GLN A 71 35.67 19.58 15.24
C GLN A 71 35.63 20.21 16.64
N LEU A 72 36.80 20.28 17.29
CA LEU A 72 36.97 20.98 18.56
C LEU A 72 36.83 22.48 18.33
N LEU A 73 35.88 23.12 19.02
CA LEU A 73 35.59 24.56 18.92
C LEU A 73 36.12 25.33 20.13
N GLY A 74 36.37 24.64 21.24
CA GLY A 74 36.91 25.22 22.46
C GLY A 74 36.91 24.22 23.61
N THR A 75 37.31 24.68 24.79
CA THR A 75 37.29 23.90 26.02
C THR A 75 36.66 24.70 27.15
N MET A 76 36.05 24.00 28.08
CA MET A 76 35.50 24.54 29.32
C MET A 76 36.04 23.74 30.50
N ASP A 77 36.36 24.41 31.60
CA ASP A 77 36.60 23.75 32.88
C ASP A 77 35.28 23.65 33.65
N GLY A 78 34.81 22.42 33.87
CA GLY A 78 33.53 22.17 34.52
C GLY A 78 33.56 20.98 35.47
N GLU A 79 32.55 20.95 36.36
CA GLU A 79 32.24 19.80 37.20
C GLU A 79 31.29 18.87 36.42
N LYS A 80 31.73 17.63 36.17
CA LYS A 80 30.79 16.59 35.71
C LYS A 80 29.82 16.30 36.84
N ASP A 81 28.53 16.38 36.55
CA ASP A 81 27.52 15.80 37.42
C ASP A 81 27.83 14.30 37.57
N GLN A 82 28.30 13.91 38.76
CA GLN A 82 28.51 12.52 39.10
C GLN A 82 27.11 11.92 39.27
N ALA A 83 26.58 11.35 38.19
CA ALA A 83 25.63 10.27 38.31
C ALA A 83 26.23 9.24 39.28
N LYS A 84 25.65 9.16 40.49
CA LYS A 84 26.04 8.22 41.54
C LYS A 84 26.21 6.83 40.92
N LYS A 85 27.43 6.30 40.99
CA LYS A 85 27.71 4.88 40.79
C LYS A 85 26.95 4.10 41.86
N SER A 86 25.79 3.54 41.50
CA SER A 86 25.20 2.43 42.25
C SER A 86 26.01 1.16 41.95
N PRO A 87 26.46 0.40 42.96
CA PRO A 87 27.17 -0.86 42.75
C PRO A 87 26.17 -1.91 42.23
N ASN A 88 26.58 -2.64 41.19
CA ASN A 88 25.83 -3.68 40.47
C ASN A 88 24.55 -3.23 39.74
N SER A 89 24.73 -2.87 38.46
CA SER A 89 23.67 -3.04 37.46
C SER A 89 24.17 -3.96 36.35
N TYR A 90 24.22 -5.26 36.66
CA TYR A 90 23.98 -6.32 35.67
C TYR A 90 22.53 -6.27 35.11
N PHE A 91 21.75 -5.23 35.46
CA PHE A 91 20.36 -4.99 35.13
C PHE A 91 20.14 -3.81 34.17
N SER A 92 21.17 -3.30 33.48
CA SER A 92 20.98 -2.26 32.45
C SER A 92 20.19 -2.74 31.22
N GLY A 93 19.68 -3.98 31.24
CA GLY A 93 18.76 -4.56 30.27
C GLY A 93 17.27 -4.32 30.53
N ILE A 94 16.86 -3.50 31.51
CA ILE A 94 15.44 -3.17 31.72
C ILE A 94 15.26 -1.67 31.96
N LEU A 95 15.30 -0.87 30.89
CA LEU A 95 14.58 0.41 30.89
C LEU A 95 13.09 0.03 31.04
N LYS A 96 12.50 0.25 32.22
CA LYS A 96 11.04 0.19 32.35
C LYS A 96 10.47 1.18 31.35
N ALA A 97 9.58 0.70 30.48
CA ALA A 97 8.86 1.57 29.56
C ALA A 97 8.19 2.70 30.35
N GLU A 98 8.31 3.93 29.85
CA GLU A 98 7.60 5.06 30.42
C GLU A 98 6.10 4.77 30.29
N LYS A 99 5.35 4.93 31.38
CA LYS A 99 3.92 4.60 31.42
C LYS A 99 3.10 5.87 31.28
N GLU A 100 2.15 5.89 30.36
CA GLU A 100 1.16 6.95 30.24
C GLU A 100 -0.26 6.39 30.25
N GLU A 101 -1.19 7.14 30.85
CA GLU A 101 -2.62 6.85 30.81
C GLU A 101 -3.30 7.95 29.99
N LEU A 102 -4.16 7.54 29.05
CA LEU A 102 -4.83 8.44 28.11
C LEU A 102 -6.31 8.10 28.03
N ASP A 103 -7.14 9.13 27.84
CA ASP A 103 -8.57 8.98 27.56
C ASP A 103 -8.91 9.53 26.18
N THR A 104 -9.73 8.80 25.44
CA THR A 104 -10.27 9.20 24.13
C THR A 104 -11.69 8.68 23.94
N GLU A 105 -12.38 9.15 22.90
CA GLU A 105 -13.70 8.61 22.58
C GLU A 105 -13.59 7.40 21.67
N ILE A 106 -12.78 7.52 20.60
CA ILE A 106 -12.58 6.44 19.63
C ILE A 106 -11.09 6.10 19.56
N THR A 107 -10.78 4.82 19.71
CA THR A 107 -9.44 4.27 19.48
C THR A 107 -9.44 3.43 18.21
N ILE A 108 -8.52 3.72 17.30
CA ILE A 108 -8.42 3.01 16.02
C ILE A 108 -7.08 2.29 15.96
N ILE A 109 -7.12 0.98 15.69
CA ILE A 109 -5.94 0.11 15.66
C ILE A 109 -5.59 -0.21 14.20
N GLY A 110 -4.48 0.34 13.72
CA GLY A 110 -3.99 0.21 12.35
C GLY A 110 -4.29 1.45 11.51
N ALA A 111 -3.28 2.01 10.85
CA ALA A 111 -3.37 3.23 10.05
C ALA A 111 -3.35 2.95 8.53
N GLY A 112 -3.90 1.82 8.09
CA GLY A 112 -4.19 1.55 6.68
C GLY A 112 -5.35 2.40 6.12
N PRO A 113 -5.72 2.23 4.83
CA PRO A 113 -6.79 3.00 4.18
C PRO A 113 -8.12 3.04 4.94
N GLY A 114 -8.50 1.96 5.63
CA GLY A 114 -9.68 1.98 6.50
C GLY A 114 -9.45 2.82 7.76
N GLY A 115 -8.34 2.59 8.47
CA GLY A 115 -8.07 3.20 9.76
C GLY A 115 -7.82 4.70 9.72
N TYR A 116 -6.94 5.19 8.84
CA TYR A 116 -6.66 6.64 8.80
C TYR A 116 -7.86 7.44 8.23
N VAL A 117 -8.65 6.85 7.31
CA VAL A 117 -9.89 7.48 6.82
C VAL A 117 -10.93 7.54 7.93
N ALA A 118 -11.13 6.44 8.68
CA ALA A 118 -11.98 6.44 9.86
C ALA A 118 -11.54 7.49 10.88
N ALA A 119 -10.24 7.60 11.15
CA ALA A 119 -9.70 8.59 12.09
C ALA A 119 -10.02 10.03 11.67
N ILE A 120 -9.78 10.36 10.40
CA ILE A 120 -10.08 11.69 9.86
C ILE A 120 -11.60 11.95 9.87
N GLN A 121 -12.41 10.96 9.49
CA GLN A 121 -13.87 11.10 9.48
C GLN A 121 -14.42 11.33 10.89
N ALA A 122 -13.96 10.56 11.88
CA ALA A 122 -14.38 10.70 13.27
C ALA A 122 -14.01 12.07 13.83
N ALA A 123 -12.79 12.54 13.57
CA ALA A 123 -12.36 13.87 13.99
C ALA A 123 -13.16 14.99 13.30
N LYS A 124 -13.51 14.85 12.01
CA LYS A 124 -14.38 15.80 11.30
C LYS A 124 -15.79 15.87 11.89
N MET A 125 -16.28 14.76 12.43
CA MET A 125 -17.56 14.68 13.12
C MET A 125 -17.47 15.09 14.61
N GLY A 126 -16.31 15.58 15.06
CA GLY A 126 -16.12 16.18 16.38
C GLY A 126 -15.63 15.24 17.48
N ALA A 127 -15.37 13.97 17.18
CA ALA A 127 -14.89 13.00 18.17
C ALA A 127 -13.40 13.19 18.50
N LYS A 128 -13.02 12.92 19.76
CA LYS A 128 -11.61 12.78 20.13
C LYS A 128 -11.09 11.39 19.72
N VAL A 129 -10.02 11.38 18.92
CA VAL A 129 -9.50 10.14 18.30
C VAL A 129 -8.04 9.89 18.66
N ILE A 130 -7.74 8.64 19.02
CA ILE A 130 -6.38 8.10 19.04
C ILE A 130 -6.24 7.04 17.95
N LEU A 131 -5.24 7.21 17.07
CA LEU A 131 -4.88 6.25 16.03
C LEU A 131 -3.55 5.58 16.37
N ILE A 132 -3.52 4.25 16.35
CA ILE A 132 -2.35 3.45 16.72
C ILE A 132 -1.78 2.76 15.48
N GLU A 133 -0.47 2.89 15.25
CA GLU A 133 0.23 2.27 14.12
C GLU A 133 1.61 1.77 14.56
N ASN A 134 2.00 0.55 14.18
CA ASN A 134 3.28 -0.03 14.61
C ASN A 134 4.42 0.22 13.59
N GLU A 135 4.12 0.39 12.31
CA GLU A 135 5.06 0.65 11.23
C GLU A 135 5.00 2.12 10.73
N LYS A 136 4.37 2.33 9.57
CA LYS A 136 4.24 3.60 8.84
C LYS A 136 2.77 3.83 8.52
N LEU A 137 2.35 5.09 8.57
CA LEU A 137 0.98 5.50 8.19
C LEU A 137 0.67 5.12 6.74
N GLY A 138 -0.60 4.88 6.45
CA GLY A 138 -1.09 4.40 5.15
C GLY A 138 -1.08 2.87 4.99
N GLY A 139 -0.52 2.13 5.96
CA GLY A 139 -0.56 0.67 6.02
C GLY A 139 -0.03 -0.03 4.77
N THR A 140 -0.53 -1.23 4.48
CA THR A 140 -0.09 -2.03 3.34
C THR A 140 -0.25 -1.31 2.01
N CYS A 141 -1.41 -0.71 1.72
CA CYS A 141 -1.70 -0.16 0.39
C CYS A 141 -0.73 0.95 -0.01
N LEU A 142 -0.41 1.86 0.91
CA LEU A 142 0.52 2.96 0.62
C LEU A 142 1.98 2.52 0.66
N ASN A 143 2.37 1.70 1.64
CA ASN A 143 3.79 1.42 1.87
C ASN A 143 4.32 0.22 1.07
N TRP A 144 3.48 -0.80 0.89
CA TRP A 144 3.89 -2.15 0.47
C TRP A 144 2.91 -2.83 -0.52
N GLY A 145 2.05 -2.05 -1.18
CA GLY A 145 0.96 -2.57 -2.01
C GLY A 145 0.62 -1.65 -3.17
N CYS A 146 -0.60 -1.12 -3.19
CA CYS A 146 -1.19 -0.39 -4.31
C CYS A 146 -0.26 0.68 -4.92
N ILE A 147 0.16 1.66 -4.12
CA ILE A 147 0.92 2.83 -4.59
C ILE A 147 2.31 2.44 -5.13
N PRO A 148 3.15 1.70 -4.38
CA PRO A 148 4.47 1.33 -4.87
C PRO A 148 4.39 0.42 -6.10
N THR A 149 3.43 -0.50 -6.17
CA THR A 149 3.24 -1.33 -7.37
C THR A 149 2.87 -0.47 -8.58
N LYS A 150 1.91 0.47 -8.44
CA LYS A 150 1.44 1.34 -9.54
C LYS A 150 2.54 2.30 -10.01
N ALA A 151 3.40 2.76 -9.09
CA ALA A 151 4.59 3.52 -9.45
C ALA A 151 5.58 2.69 -10.29
N LEU A 152 5.73 1.39 -10.01
CA LEU A 152 6.55 0.50 -10.83
C LEU A 152 5.89 0.17 -12.18
N VAL A 153 4.57 -0.10 -12.21
CA VAL A 153 3.80 -0.27 -13.46
C VAL A 153 4.06 0.91 -14.39
N ARG A 154 3.88 2.14 -13.90
CA ARG A 154 4.09 3.34 -14.73
C ARG A 154 5.54 3.47 -15.21
N SER A 155 6.51 3.09 -14.39
CA SER A 155 7.91 3.17 -14.78
C SER A 155 8.25 2.10 -15.84
N ALA A 156 7.65 0.91 -15.74
CA ALA A 156 7.77 -0.16 -16.73
C ALA A 156 7.07 0.19 -18.06
N GLU A 157 5.93 0.87 -18.02
CA GLU A 157 5.28 1.43 -19.21
C GLU A 157 6.15 2.46 -19.92
N VAL A 158 6.76 3.39 -19.18
CA VAL A 158 7.67 4.39 -19.78
C VAL A 158 8.82 3.69 -20.50
N TYR A 159 9.42 2.67 -19.89
CA TYR A 159 10.48 1.89 -20.53
C TYR A 159 10.00 1.18 -21.81
N LYS A 160 8.84 0.52 -21.74
CA LYS A 160 8.21 -0.13 -22.89
C LYS A 160 7.93 0.86 -24.02
N ASN A 161 7.34 2.02 -23.71
CA ASN A 161 7.03 3.05 -24.69
C ASN A 161 8.30 3.59 -25.36
N CYS A 162 9.40 3.76 -24.62
CA CYS A 162 10.69 4.12 -25.22
C CYS A 162 11.18 3.02 -26.17
N LYS A 163 11.06 1.74 -25.82
CA LYS A 163 11.44 0.62 -26.70
C LYS A 163 10.59 0.53 -27.98
N GLU A 164 9.32 0.87 -27.88
CA GLU A 164 8.34 0.78 -28.97
C GLU A 164 8.14 2.11 -29.71
N ALA A 165 8.88 3.15 -29.34
CA ALA A 165 8.73 4.53 -29.83
C ALA A 165 8.88 4.67 -31.35
N GLU A 166 9.63 3.78 -32.00
CA GLU A 166 9.83 3.80 -33.44
C GLU A 166 8.53 3.61 -34.21
N SER A 167 7.56 2.87 -33.66
CA SER A 167 6.21 2.73 -34.24
C SER A 167 5.44 4.06 -34.31
N PHE A 168 5.85 5.05 -33.50
CA PHE A 168 5.34 6.42 -33.49
C PHE A 168 6.27 7.40 -34.24
N GLY A 169 7.27 6.91 -34.96
CA GLY A 169 8.25 7.72 -35.68
C GLY A 169 9.31 8.37 -34.79
N VAL A 170 9.45 7.94 -33.53
CA VAL A 170 10.47 8.46 -32.60
C VAL A 170 11.58 7.42 -32.44
N ILE A 171 12.79 7.75 -32.90
CA ILE A 171 13.94 6.85 -32.84
C ILE A 171 14.69 7.06 -31.52
N THR A 172 14.83 6.01 -30.73
CA THR A 172 15.61 6.00 -29.49
C THR A 172 16.76 5.00 -29.58
N ASN A 173 17.99 5.43 -29.28
CA ASN A 173 19.14 4.53 -29.21
C ASN A 173 19.44 4.17 -27.74
N ASN A 174 19.75 2.90 -27.47
CA ASN A 174 20.25 2.40 -26.17
C ASN A 174 19.36 2.75 -24.95
N VAL A 175 18.08 2.39 -24.99
CA VAL A 175 17.18 2.50 -23.83
C VAL A 175 17.51 1.40 -22.81
N GLU A 176 17.90 1.78 -21.60
CA GLU A 176 18.31 0.92 -20.49
C GLU A 176 17.47 1.17 -19.21
N VAL A 177 17.37 0.16 -18.36
CA VAL A 177 16.69 0.23 -17.06
C VAL A 177 17.70 0.37 -15.92
N ASP A 178 17.49 1.37 -15.06
CA ASP A 178 18.12 1.47 -13.75
C ASP A 178 17.09 1.20 -12.65
N ILE A 179 17.06 -0.05 -12.16
CA ILE A 179 16.10 -0.49 -11.15
C ILE A 179 16.26 0.29 -9.83
N LYS A 180 17.48 0.72 -9.48
CA LYS A 180 17.72 1.48 -8.25
C LYS A 180 17.06 2.86 -8.33
N LYS A 181 17.14 3.52 -9.49
CA LYS A 181 16.42 4.80 -9.73
C LYS A 181 14.90 4.61 -9.76
N MET A 182 14.38 3.53 -10.35
CA MET A 182 12.94 3.24 -10.33
C MET A 182 12.42 3.05 -8.90
N ILE A 183 13.13 2.27 -8.09
CA ILE A 183 12.80 2.04 -6.68
C ILE A 183 12.91 3.34 -5.88
N SER A 184 13.93 4.16 -6.14
CA SER A 184 14.06 5.49 -5.53
C SER A 184 12.86 6.39 -5.86
N ARG A 185 12.44 6.46 -7.13
CA ARG A 185 11.26 7.23 -7.56
C ARG A 185 9.99 6.75 -6.83
N LYS A 186 9.79 5.43 -6.80
CA LYS A 186 8.68 4.78 -6.09
C LYS A 186 8.70 5.15 -4.59
N ASN A 187 9.87 5.13 -3.94
CA ASN A 187 9.99 5.52 -2.54
C ASN A 187 9.64 6.99 -2.31
N SER A 188 10.06 7.90 -3.18
CA SER A 188 9.70 9.32 -3.09
C SER A 188 8.18 9.54 -3.18
N VAL A 189 7.49 8.86 -4.09
CA VAL A 189 6.02 8.93 -4.19
C VAL A 189 5.35 8.42 -2.92
N VAL A 190 5.84 7.32 -2.34
CA VAL A 190 5.32 6.78 -1.08
C VAL A 190 5.54 7.77 0.06
N GLU A 191 6.74 8.34 0.19
CA GLU A 191 7.08 9.30 1.24
C GLU A 191 6.23 10.58 1.17
N GLU A 192 6.00 11.12 -0.03
CA GLU A 192 5.14 12.29 -0.25
C GLU A 192 3.72 12.02 0.24
N LEU A 193 3.14 10.88 -0.13
CA LEU A 193 1.78 10.51 0.28
C LEU A 193 1.68 10.18 1.77
N VAL A 194 2.71 9.58 2.38
CA VAL A 194 2.76 9.35 3.83
C VAL A 194 2.76 10.68 4.58
N GLN A 195 3.56 11.65 4.14
CA GLN A 195 3.56 13.01 4.70
C GLN A 195 2.21 13.70 4.52
N GLY A 196 1.53 13.48 3.39
CA GLY A 196 0.17 13.96 3.16
C GLY A 196 -0.82 13.41 4.20
N ILE A 197 -0.77 12.11 4.51
CA ILE A 197 -1.61 11.49 5.55
C ILE A 197 -1.28 12.05 6.93
N GLU A 198 0.00 12.18 7.27
CA GLU A 198 0.44 12.76 8.55
C GLU A 198 -0.05 14.19 8.71
N TYR A 199 0.07 15.01 7.65
CA TYR A 199 -0.48 16.37 7.63
C TYR A 199 -2.00 16.38 7.87
N LEU A 200 -2.76 15.50 7.20
CA LEU A 200 -4.21 15.43 7.36
C LEU A 200 -4.63 15.03 8.78
N LEU A 201 -3.97 14.02 9.37
CA LEU A 201 -4.25 13.58 10.74
C LEU A 201 -3.95 14.68 11.76
N ASN A 202 -2.80 15.36 11.61
CA ASN A 202 -2.42 16.49 12.47
C ASN A 202 -3.38 17.67 12.31
N LYS A 203 -3.78 18.01 11.08
CA LYS A 203 -4.77 19.07 10.80
C LYS A 203 -6.11 18.82 11.49
N HIS A 204 -6.47 17.55 11.65
CA HIS A 204 -7.69 17.12 12.34
C HIS A 204 -7.48 16.76 13.82
N ASN A 205 -6.32 17.11 14.40
CA ASN A 205 -5.99 16.87 15.83
C ASN A 205 -6.12 15.40 16.26
N VAL A 206 -5.90 14.44 15.35
CA VAL A 206 -5.85 13.02 15.70
C VAL A 206 -4.53 12.74 16.40
N LYS A 207 -4.58 12.19 17.63
CA LYS A 207 -3.35 11.78 18.33
C LYS A 207 -2.87 10.45 17.77
N ILE A 208 -1.66 10.43 17.22
CA ILE A 208 -1.03 9.23 16.66
C ILE A 208 -0.10 8.62 17.71
N ILE A 209 -0.23 7.32 17.98
CA ILE A 209 0.67 6.58 18.87
C ILE A 209 1.37 5.49 18.09
N LYS A 210 2.70 5.51 18.11
CA LYS A 210 3.51 4.49 17.45
C LYS A 210 3.74 3.29 18.36
N GLY A 211 3.18 2.13 18.03
CA GLY A 211 3.37 0.91 18.81
C GLY A 211 2.42 -0.21 18.43
N LYS A 212 2.60 -1.38 19.05
CA LYS A 212 1.69 -2.51 18.91
C LYS A 212 0.56 -2.36 19.93
N ALA A 213 -0.68 -2.38 19.45
CA ALA A 213 -1.87 -2.34 20.29
C ALA A 213 -2.30 -3.75 20.71
N GLU A 214 -2.85 -3.85 21.91
CA GLU A 214 -3.46 -5.04 22.49
C GLU A 214 -4.71 -4.60 23.25
N ILE A 215 -5.89 -5.09 22.85
CA ILE A 215 -7.15 -4.85 23.55
C ILE A 215 -7.16 -5.74 24.80
N THR A 216 -7.19 -5.11 25.98
CA THR A 216 -7.16 -5.84 27.26
C THR A 216 -8.55 -6.08 27.82
N ASP A 217 -9.49 -5.17 27.53
CA ASP A 217 -10.91 -5.29 27.82
C ASP A 217 -11.71 -4.42 26.83
N LYS A 218 -13.04 -4.44 26.92
CA LYS A 218 -13.94 -3.74 25.98
C LYS A 218 -13.70 -2.23 25.86
N THR A 219 -13.03 -1.62 26.84
CA THR A 219 -12.84 -0.15 26.93
C THR A 219 -11.39 0.26 27.08
N THR A 220 -10.44 -0.69 26.94
CA THR A 220 -9.03 -0.46 27.25
C THR A 220 -8.12 -1.07 26.19
N VAL A 221 -7.23 -0.23 25.66
CA VAL A 221 -6.20 -0.63 24.69
C VAL A 221 -4.83 -0.30 25.26
N LEU A 222 -3.97 -1.31 25.35
CA LEU A 222 -2.57 -1.18 25.73
C LEU A 222 -1.72 -1.02 24.47
N VAL A 223 -0.82 -0.03 24.45
CA VAL A 223 0.11 0.19 23.34
C VAL A 223 1.53 0.04 23.82
N LYS A 224 2.22 -0.95 23.25
CA LYS A 224 3.63 -1.22 23.56
C LYS A 224 4.53 -0.73 22.43
N SER A 225 5.45 0.16 22.77
CA SER A 225 6.56 0.57 21.92
C SER A 225 7.90 0.27 22.60
N LYS A 226 9.03 0.53 21.93
CA LYS A 226 10.36 0.31 22.53
C LYS A 226 10.64 1.20 23.77
N ARG A 227 9.90 2.30 23.94
CA ARG A 227 10.20 3.32 24.97
C ARG A 227 8.98 3.70 25.83
N LEU A 228 7.78 3.40 25.36
CA LEU A 228 6.51 3.86 25.94
C LEU A 228 5.53 2.69 26.01
N GLU A 229 4.84 2.59 27.14
CA GLU A 229 3.70 1.72 27.38
C GLU A 229 2.49 2.62 27.71
N SER A 230 1.58 2.77 26.77
CA SER A 230 0.42 3.64 26.92
C SER A 230 -0.83 2.80 27.21
N THR A 231 -1.56 3.12 28.26
CA THR A 231 -2.90 2.55 28.52
C THR A 231 -3.94 3.58 28.08
N ILE A 232 -4.78 3.21 27.12
CA ILE A 232 -5.81 4.08 26.56
C ILE A 232 -7.17 3.58 27.03
N LYS A 233 -7.92 4.44 27.72
CA LYS A 233 -9.35 4.26 28.00
C LYS A 233 -10.16 4.91 26.87
N THR A 234 -11.14 4.17 26.35
CA THR A 234 -11.91 4.58 25.16
C THR A 234 -13.36 4.15 25.26
N LYS A 235 -14.26 4.89 24.61
CA LYS A 235 -15.67 4.49 24.50
C LYS A 235 -15.81 3.42 23.42
N ASP A 236 -15.26 3.66 22.24
CA ASP A 236 -15.37 2.77 21.09
C ASP A 236 -13.99 2.37 20.54
N ILE A 237 -13.93 1.18 19.93
CA ILE A 237 -12.71 0.64 19.30
C ILE A 237 -13.02 0.26 17.84
N ILE A 238 -12.17 0.70 16.91
CA ILE A 238 -12.18 0.22 15.52
C ILE A 238 -10.92 -0.60 15.25
N ILE A 239 -11.09 -1.87 14.91
CA ILE A 239 -10.01 -2.77 14.50
C ILE A 239 -9.81 -2.66 12.98
N ALA A 240 -8.67 -2.10 12.55
CA ALA A 240 -8.31 -1.84 11.16
C ALA A 240 -6.90 -2.40 10.84
N THR A 241 -6.57 -3.55 11.43
CA THR A 241 -5.23 -4.18 11.38
C THR A 241 -4.87 -4.82 10.05
N GLY A 242 -5.83 -4.88 9.11
CA GLY A 242 -5.60 -5.27 7.73
C GLY A 242 -5.29 -6.75 7.55
N SER A 243 -4.35 -7.04 6.66
CA SER A 243 -3.99 -8.39 6.22
C SER A 243 -2.47 -8.54 6.07
N GLU A 244 -2.02 -9.79 5.98
CA GLU A 244 -0.65 -10.17 5.63
C GLU A 244 -0.61 -11.16 4.46
N THR A 245 0.56 -11.33 3.85
CA THR A 245 0.75 -12.23 2.71
C THR A 245 0.61 -13.69 3.17
N SER A 246 -0.15 -14.49 2.41
CA SER A 246 -0.20 -15.94 2.62
C SER A 246 1.04 -16.61 2.04
N ILE A 247 1.60 -17.58 2.77
CA ILE A 247 2.73 -18.39 2.34
C ILE A 247 2.28 -19.85 2.32
N LEU A 248 2.66 -20.59 1.28
CA LEU A 248 2.39 -22.03 1.19
C LEU A 248 3.14 -22.78 2.29
N ASN A 249 2.49 -23.79 2.86
CA ASN A 249 3.14 -24.69 3.82
C ASN A 249 3.80 -25.87 3.07
N ILE A 250 4.85 -25.57 2.32
CA ILE A 250 5.65 -26.56 1.57
C ILE A 250 7.12 -26.42 1.92
N GLN A 251 7.90 -27.46 1.64
CA GLN A 251 9.35 -27.45 1.88
C GLN A 251 10.03 -26.32 1.08
N GLY A 252 10.93 -25.59 1.73
CA GLY A 252 11.79 -24.57 1.13
C GLY A 252 11.19 -23.17 1.07
N CYS A 253 9.98 -22.95 1.61
CA CYS A 253 9.34 -21.64 1.65
C CYS A 253 10.06 -20.59 2.52
N GLU A 254 11.05 -21.02 3.30
CA GLU A 254 11.95 -20.22 4.12
C GLU A 254 13.21 -19.70 3.39
N SER A 255 13.41 -20.09 2.13
CA SER A 255 14.60 -19.69 1.35
C SER A 255 14.69 -18.17 1.18
N LYS A 256 15.92 -17.64 1.25
CA LYS A 256 16.24 -16.21 1.03
C LYS A 256 15.91 -15.71 -0.40
N ASN A 257 15.67 -16.63 -1.33
CA ASN A 257 15.33 -16.32 -2.71
C ASN A 257 13.82 -16.16 -2.92
N ILE A 258 13.02 -16.47 -1.90
CA ILE A 258 11.58 -16.27 -1.91
C ILE A 258 11.29 -14.86 -1.43
N LEU A 259 10.56 -14.12 -2.26
CA LEU A 259 10.10 -12.77 -2.02
C LEU A 259 8.58 -12.82 -1.85
N THR A 260 8.04 -11.99 -0.98
CA THR A 260 6.62 -11.60 -1.04
C THR A 260 6.48 -10.30 -1.83
N SER A 261 5.24 -9.82 -1.95
CA SER A 261 4.99 -8.49 -2.51
C SER A 261 5.73 -7.36 -1.77
N LYS A 262 6.06 -7.53 -0.47
CA LYS A 262 6.79 -6.52 0.30
C LYS A 262 8.27 -6.47 -0.12
N GLU A 263 8.96 -7.61 -0.17
CA GLU A 263 10.39 -7.65 -0.49
C GLU A 263 10.65 -7.30 -1.97
N VAL A 264 9.78 -7.73 -2.88
CA VAL A 264 9.96 -7.46 -4.31
C VAL A 264 9.84 -5.96 -4.64
N LEU A 265 9.09 -5.19 -3.85
CA LEU A 265 8.97 -3.73 -3.97
C LEU A 265 10.21 -2.96 -3.49
N ASP A 266 11.18 -3.64 -2.89
CA ASP A 266 12.49 -3.09 -2.51
C ASP A 266 13.66 -3.85 -3.14
N ILE A 267 13.40 -4.51 -4.28
CA ILE A 267 14.41 -5.28 -5.00
C ILE A 267 15.59 -4.39 -5.44
N LYS A 268 16.82 -4.89 -5.26
CA LYS A 268 18.04 -4.11 -5.52
C LYS A 268 18.61 -4.28 -6.91
N GLU A 269 18.34 -5.43 -7.53
CA GLU A 269 18.85 -5.84 -8.83
C GLU A 269 17.79 -6.69 -9.53
N LEU A 270 17.69 -6.58 -10.85
CA LEU A 270 16.76 -7.40 -11.62
C LEU A 270 17.32 -8.84 -11.71
N PRO A 271 16.54 -9.87 -11.33
CA PRO A 271 16.94 -11.25 -11.60
C PRO A 271 16.90 -11.52 -13.11
N LYS A 272 17.65 -12.53 -13.58
CA LYS A 272 17.53 -12.96 -14.97
C LYS A 272 16.24 -13.77 -15.16
N ARG A 273 15.92 -14.60 -14.17
CA ARG A 273 14.73 -15.47 -14.14
C ARG A 273 13.95 -15.29 -12.85
N MET A 274 12.63 -15.18 -12.97
CA MET A 274 11.70 -15.12 -11.85
C MET A 274 10.55 -16.10 -12.04
N VAL A 275 10.29 -16.92 -11.02
CA VAL A 275 9.08 -17.74 -10.93
C VAL A 275 8.09 -17.05 -10.00
N ILE A 276 6.85 -16.86 -10.44
CA ILE A 276 5.77 -16.31 -9.63
C ILE A 276 4.80 -17.45 -9.32
N ILE A 277 4.55 -17.69 -8.03
CA ILE A 277 3.60 -18.71 -7.58
C ILE A 277 2.28 -18.01 -7.25
N GLY A 278 1.26 -18.32 -8.04
CA GLY A 278 -0.04 -17.65 -8.02
C GLY A 278 -0.21 -16.65 -9.16
N GLY A 279 -1.18 -16.92 -10.04
CA GLY A 279 -1.65 -16.09 -11.14
C GLY A 279 -2.87 -15.24 -10.79
N GLY A 280 -2.99 -14.84 -9.52
CA GLY A 280 -3.93 -13.82 -9.06
C GLY A 280 -3.49 -12.40 -9.43
N ILE A 281 -4.25 -11.39 -8.98
CA ILE A 281 -4.05 -9.96 -9.32
C ILE A 281 -2.60 -9.51 -9.06
N ILE A 282 -2.10 -9.71 -7.84
CA ILE A 282 -0.74 -9.29 -7.44
C ILE A 282 0.31 -9.97 -8.32
N GLY A 283 0.20 -11.29 -8.52
CA GLY A 283 1.15 -12.08 -9.29
C GLY A 283 1.20 -11.64 -10.74
N MET A 284 0.05 -11.38 -11.36
CA MET A 284 -0.02 -10.92 -12.74
C MET A 284 0.46 -9.48 -12.91
N GLU A 285 0.16 -8.54 -11.99
CA GLU A 285 0.74 -7.19 -12.03
C GLU A 285 2.28 -7.26 -12.04
N PHE A 286 2.89 -8.02 -11.11
CA PHE A 286 4.34 -8.19 -11.09
C PHE A 286 4.88 -8.95 -12.31
N ALA A 287 4.13 -9.92 -12.84
CA ALA A 287 4.55 -10.64 -14.05
C ALA A 287 4.76 -9.67 -15.23
N PHE A 288 3.80 -8.77 -15.46
CA PHE A 288 3.91 -7.77 -16.53
C PHE A 288 4.98 -6.72 -16.24
N ILE A 289 5.12 -6.26 -14.99
CA ILE A 289 6.20 -5.33 -14.60
C ILE A 289 7.56 -5.95 -14.95
N PHE A 290 7.86 -7.14 -14.44
CA PHE A 290 9.20 -7.72 -14.60
C PHE A 290 9.48 -8.19 -16.03
N ALA A 291 8.48 -8.73 -16.73
CA ALA A 291 8.63 -9.07 -18.15
C ALA A 291 8.95 -7.82 -19.00
N SER A 292 8.27 -6.70 -18.75
CA SER A 292 8.57 -5.42 -19.42
C SER A 292 10.00 -4.95 -19.16
N LEU A 293 10.53 -5.20 -17.97
CA LEU A 293 11.91 -4.86 -17.60
C LEU A 293 12.95 -5.89 -18.09
N GLY A 294 12.54 -6.88 -18.88
CA GLY A 294 13.44 -7.87 -19.51
C GLY A 294 13.76 -9.10 -18.66
N VAL A 295 13.05 -9.32 -17.55
CA VAL A 295 13.18 -10.56 -16.76
C VAL A 295 12.44 -11.70 -17.46
N GLU A 296 13.02 -12.89 -17.49
CA GLU A 296 12.31 -14.09 -17.91
C GLU A 296 11.34 -14.54 -16.81
N VAL A 297 10.06 -14.27 -17.00
CA VAL A 297 9.00 -14.55 -16.02
C VAL A 297 8.26 -15.84 -16.35
N THR A 298 8.09 -16.68 -15.34
CA THR A 298 7.18 -17.83 -15.37
C THR A 298 6.17 -17.74 -14.24
N VAL A 299 4.88 -17.89 -14.54
CA VAL A 299 3.79 -17.96 -13.54
C VAL A 299 3.32 -19.40 -13.43
N ILE A 300 3.28 -19.92 -12.20
CA ILE A 300 2.71 -21.22 -11.86
C ILE A 300 1.43 -20.98 -11.06
N GLU A 301 0.29 -21.41 -11.62
CA GLU A 301 -1.04 -21.23 -11.07
C GLU A 301 -1.69 -22.60 -10.84
N TYR A 302 -2.26 -22.77 -9.65
CA TYR A 302 -2.95 -23.99 -9.25
C TYR A 302 -4.27 -24.18 -10.01
N PHE A 303 -5.02 -23.10 -10.22
CA PHE A 303 -6.26 -23.12 -10.99
C PHE A 303 -6.01 -23.27 -12.50
N GLU A 304 -7.06 -23.67 -13.22
CA GLU A 304 -7.00 -23.87 -14.69
C GLU A 304 -6.76 -22.58 -15.49
N SER A 305 -7.04 -21.42 -14.90
CA SER A 305 -6.80 -20.11 -15.52
C SER A 305 -6.18 -19.13 -14.52
N ILE A 306 -5.42 -18.17 -15.03
CA ILE A 306 -5.06 -16.97 -14.26
C ILE A 306 -6.29 -16.08 -14.04
N LEU A 307 -6.24 -15.19 -13.04
CA LEU A 307 -7.28 -14.21 -12.75
C LEU A 307 -8.70 -14.81 -12.74
N THR A 308 -8.89 -15.94 -12.04
CA THR A 308 -10.15 -16.71 -11.99
C THR A 308 -11.38 -15.95 -11.48
N CYS A 309 -11.19 -14.75 -10.94
CA CYS A 309 -12.25 -13.82 -10.58
C CYS A 309 -12.92 -13.13 -11.79
N LEU A 310 -12.29 -13.15 -12.97
CA LEU A 310 -12.80 -12.54 -14.19
C LEU A 310 -13.63 -13.55 -15.00
N ASP A 311 -14.48 -13.01 -15.90
CA ASP A 311 -15.11 -13.82 -16.94
C ASP A 311 -14.07 -14.37 -17.94
N LYS A 312 -14.48 -15.41 -18.67
CA LYS A 312 -13.59 -16.20 -19.55
C LYS A 312 -13.01 -15.37 -20.70
N ASP A 313 -13.81 -14.48 -21.27
CA ASP A 313 -13.42 -13.56 -22.35
C ASP A 313 -12.30 -12.59 -21.92
N LEU A 314 -12.39 -12.03 -20.71
CA LEU A 314 -11.31 -11.21 -20.13
C LEU A 314 -10.05 -12.05 -19.88
N CYS A 315 -10.21 -13.24 -19.28
CA CYS A 315 -9.11 -14.17 -19.03
C CYS A 315 -8.36 -14.55 -20.31
N GLU A 316 -9.07 -14.74 -21.43
CA GLU A 316 -8.47 -15.11 -22.71
C GLU A 316 -7.60 -13.97 -23.27
N VAL A 317 -8.12 -12.73 -23.28
CA VAL A 317 -7.39 -11.56 -23.77
C VAL A 317 -6.12 -11.33 -22.97
N ILE A 318 -6.18 -11.40 -21.63
CA ILE A 318 -5.00 -11.18 -20.79
C ILE A 318 -3.99 -12.34 -20.87
N THR A 319 -4.46 -13.59 -20.99
CA THR A 319 -3.59 -14.76 -21.20
C THR A 319 -2.81 -14.62 -22.50
N ASN A 320 -3.47 -14.21 -23.59
CA ASN A 320 -2.81 -13.97 -24.87
C ASN A 320 -1.84 -12.79 -24.80
N SER A 321 -2.18 -11.73 -24.07
CA SER A 321 -1.30 -10.57 -23.84
C SER A 321 -0.05 -10.96 -23.03
N ALA A 322 -0.20 -11.79 -22.00
CA ALA A 322 0.91 -12.30 -21.21
C ALA A 322 1.89 -13.15 -22.05
N LYS A 323 1.36 -14.05 -22.88
CA LYS A 323 2.18 -14.85 -23.81
C LYS A 323 2.94 -13.97 -24.81
N LYS A 324 2.29 -12.94 -25.38
CA LYS A 324 2.94 -11.97 -26.28
C LYS A 324 4.04 -11.17 -25.57
N ALA A 325 3.87 -10.89 -24.28
CA ALA A 325 4.88 -10.24 -23.44
C ALA A 325 6.02 -11.20 -23.00
N GLY A 326 6.02 -12.46 -23.46
CA GLY A 326 7.04 -13.44 -23.12
C GLY A 326 6.87 -14.12 -21.75
N ILE A 327 5.73 -13.89 -21.08
CA ILE A 327 5.42 -14.53 -19.79
C ILE A 327 4.99 -15.98 -20.04
N LYS A 328 5.68 -16.93 -19.42
CA LYS A 328 5.32 -18.36 -19.46
C LYS A 328 4.24 -18.63 -18.42
N LEU A 329 3.16 -19.30 -18.81
CA LEU A 329 2.03 -19.61 -17.92
C LEU A 329 1.86 -21.12 -17.78
N PHE A 330 1.89 -21.61 -16.55
CA PHE A 330 1.63 -23.00 -16.17
C PHE A 330 0.40 -23.04 -15.25
N THR A 331 -0.78 -23.25 -15.83
CA THR A 331 -2.05 -23.37 -15.10
C THR A 331 -2.43 -24.83 -14.86
N GLY A 332 -3.23 -25.09 -13.82
CA GLY A 332 -3.54 -26.44 -13.35
C GLY A 332 -2.34 -27.13 -12.69
N CYS A 333 -1.38 -26.34 -12.19
CA CYS A 333 -0.09 -26.82 -11.69
C CYS A 333 0.04 -26.59 -10.18
N LYS A 334 0.32 -27.66 -9.43
CA LYS A 334 0.55 -27.57 -7.98
C LYS A 334 2.04 -27.52 -7.67
N VAL A 335 2.49 -26.44 -7.02
CA VAL A 335 3.87 -26.38 -6.49
C VAL A 335 3.97 -27.30 -5.28
N GLU A 336 4.91 -28.24 -5.33
CA GLU A 336 5.11 -29.26 -4.28
C GLU A 336 6.22 -28.88 -3.31
N LYS A 337 7.32 -28.32 -3.81
CA LYS A 337 8.49 -27.91 -3.02
C LYS A 337 9.38 -26.94 -3.77
N ILE A 338 10.20 -26.21 -3.00
CA ILE A 338 11.26 -25.35 -3.49
C ILE A 338 12.56 -25.85 -2.88
N LEU A 339 13.61 -26.03 -3.69
CA LEU A 339 14.93 -26.46 -3.22
C LEU A 339 15.95 -25.37 -3.54
N ASP A 340 16.96 -25.20 -2.72
CA ASP A 340 18.10 -24.35 -3.05
C ASP A 340 19.16 -25.19 -3.80
N SER A 341 19.68 -24.66 -4.90
CA SER A 341 20.80 -25.26 -5.63
C SER A 341 22.15 -24.84 -5.03
N GLU A 342 23.20 -25.61 -5.32
CA GLU A 342 24.57 -25.29 -4.89
C GLU A 342 25.05 -23.93 -5.44
N ASP A 343 24.59 -23.55 -6.64
CA ASP A 343 24.89 -22.27 -7.29
C ASP A 343 24.08 -21.08 -6.74
N GLY A 344 23.28 -21.30 -5.69
CA GLY A 344 22.49 -20.26 -5.03
C GLY A 344 21.19 -19.87 -5.74
N GLN A 345 20.74 -20.66 -6.74
CA GLN A 345 19.43 -20.53 -7.37
C GLN A 345 18.37 -21.32 -6.59
N SER A 346 17.10 -21.07 -6.87
CA SER A 346 16.00 -21.90 -6.39
C SER A 346 15.50 -22.82 -7.49
N ILE A 347 15.17 -24.06 -7.15
CA ILE A 347 14.55 -25.06 -8.01
C ILE A 347 13.10 -25.22 -7.55
N VAL A 348 12.16 -24.75 -8.36
CA VAL A 348 10.73 -24.86 -8.10
C VAL A 348 10.21 -26.13 -8.75
N CYS A 349 9.72 -27.06 -7.95
CA CYS A 349 9.12 -28.32 -8.43
C CYS A 349 7.60 -28.28 -8.30
N PHE A 350 6.91 -28.63 -9.37
CA PHE A 350 5.46 -28.59 -9.48
C PHE A 350 4.94 -29.75 -10.31
N SER A 351 3.69 -30.13 -10.06
CA SER A 351 3.03 -31.27 -10.71
C SER A 351 1.79 -30.79 -11.46
N LYS A 352 1.48 -31.48 -12.57
CA LYS A 352 0.19 -31.37 -13.27
C LYS A 352 -0.29 -32.76 -13.63
N GLU A 353 -1.48 -33.12 -13.15
CA GLU A 353 -2.10 -34.43 -13.43
C GLU A 353 -1.16 -35.63 -13.18
N GLY A 354 -0.32 -35.55 -12.14
CA GLY A 354 0.64 -36.60 -11.79
C GLY A 354 1.96 -36.59 -12.58
N SER A 355 2.16 -35.65 -13.49
CA SER A 355 3.44 -35.40 -14.15
C SER A 355 4.24 -34.33 -13.40
N ASP A 356 5.43 -34.69 -12.93
CA ASP A 356 6.31 -33.78 -12.19
C ASP A 356 7.23 -33.00 -13.14
N SER A 357 7.47 -31.73 -12.80
CA SER A 357 8.39 -30.83 -13.49
C SER A 357 9.13 -29.97 -12.47
N CYS A 358 10.38 -29.60 -12.77
CA CYS A 358 11.14 -28.67 -11.95
C CYS A 358 11.83 -27.64 -12.86
N MET A 359 12.00 -26.42 -12.36
CA MET A 359 12.74 -25.36 -13.06
C MET A 359 13.62 -24.54 -12.11
N ALA A 360 14.79 -24.15 -12.59
CA ALA A 360 15.72 -23.29 -11.87
C ALA A 360 15.42 -21.80 -12.13
N THR A 361 15.47 -20.99 -11.07
CA THR A 361 15.19 -19.55 -11.10
C THR A 361 16.07 -18.79 -10.10
N ASP A 362 16.31 -17.50 -10.36
CA ASP A 362 17.13 -16.68 -9.45
C ASP A 362 16.31 -16.17 -8.26
N LYS A 363 15.02 -15.88 -8.50
CA LYS A 363 14.06 -15.47 -7.46
C LYS A 363 12.71 -16.16 -7.66
N VAL A 364 12.00 -16.33 -6.54
CA VAL A 364 10.61 -16.79 -6.50
C VAL A 364 9.77 -15.72 -5.85
N LEU A 365 8.65 -15.31 -6.46
CA LEU A 365 7.66 -14.43 -5.86
C LEU A 365 6.45 -15.23 -5.40
N MET A 366 6.20 -15.25 -4.09
CA MET A 366 5.03 -15.86 -3.48
C MET A 366 3.83 -14.90 -3.54
N SER A 367 2.80 -15.26 -4.31
CA SER A 367 1.60 -14.45 -4.54
C SER A 367 0.31 -15.29 -4.47
N VAL A 368 0.19 -16.13 -3.44
CA VAL A 368 -0.94 -17.06 -3.26
C VAL A 368 -2.11 -16.48 -2.44
N GLY A 369 -2.19 -15.16 -2.36
CA GLY A 369 -3.24 -14.42 -1.65
C GLY A 369 -2.81 -13.81 -0.33
N ARG A 370 -3.79 -13.33 0.44
CA ARG A 370 -3.59 -12.62 1.70
C ARG A 370 -4.58 -13.14 2.74
N LYS A 371 -4.20 -13.07 4.01
CA LYS A 371 -5.04 -13.48 5.14
C LYS A 371 -5.22 -12.32 6.13
N PRO A 372 -6.39 -12.22 6.80
CA PRO A 372 -6.63 -11.18 7.80
C PRO A 372 -5.60 -11.25 8.93
N TYR A 373 -5.18 -10.09 9.45
CA TYR A 373 -4.19 -9.98 10.51
C TYR A 373 -4.84 -9.48 11.81
N PHE A 374 -4.96 -10.35 12.79
CA PHE A 374 -5.48 -10.03 14.14
C PHE A 374 -4.69 -10.71 15.26
N GLU A 375 -3.53 -11.28 14.95
CA GLU A 375 -2.66 -11.92 15.93
C GLU A 375 -2.12 -10.89 16.93
N GLY A 376 -2.26 -11.19 18.24
CA GLY A 376 -1.79 -10.31 19.31
C GLY A 376 -2.61 -9.04 19.54
N VAL A 377 -3.72 -8.85 18.80
CA VAL A 377 -4.63 -7.70 18.96
C VAL A 377 -5.50 -7.87 20.21
N GLY A 378 -5.70 -9.10 20.71
CA GLY A 378 -6.49 -9.36 21.92
C GLY A 378 -7.99 -9.56 21.68
N ILE A 379 -8.40 -9.82 20.43
CA ILE A 379 -9.82 -10.01 20.07
C ILE A 379 -10.45 -11.22 20.77
N GLU A 380 -9.65 -12.24 21.05
CA GLU A 380 -10.03 -13.44 21.78
C GLU A 380 -10.36 -13.16 23.25
N LYS A 381 -9.73 -12.14 23.85
CA LYS A 381 -9.92 -11.77 25.27
C LYS A 381 -11.28 -11.13 25.53
N ILE A 382 -11.81 -10.44 24.52
CA ILE A 382 -13.10 -9.74 24.59
C ILE A 382 -14.24 -10.53 23.94
N GLY A 383 -13.96 -11.68 23.33
CA GLY A 383 -14.98 -12.56 22.74
C GLY A 383 -15.50 -12.11 21.38
N VAL A 384 -14.67 -11.46 20.57
CA VAL A 384 -15.04 -11.11 19.18
C VAL A 384 -15.12 -12.38 18.33
N GLU A 385 -16.24 -12.56 17.63
CA GLU A 385 -16.47 -13.71 16.77
C GLU A 385 -15.68 -13.64 15.46
N ILE A 386 -15.18 -14.79 15.01
CA ILE A 386 -14.60 -14.98 13.68
C ILE A 386 -15.64 -15.63 12.77
N SER A 387 -15.75 -15.11 11.56
CA SER A 387 -16.66 -15.63 10.55
C SER A 387 -16.14 -16.93 9.96
N ASP A 388 -16.95 -18.00 9.95
CA ASP A 388 -16.58 -19.25 9.28
C ASP A 388 -16.46 -19.11 7.77
N LYS A 389 -17.22 -18.18 7.17
CA LYS A 389 -17.28 -17.92 5.74
C LYS A 389 -16.06 -17.15 5.26
N THR A 390 -15.71 -16.06 5.94
CA THR A 390 -14.62 -15.16 5.52
C THR A 390 -13.31 -15.49 6.22
N LYS A 391 -13.32 -16.22 7.34
CA LYS A 391 -12.15 -16.44 8.21
C LYS A 391 -11.53 -15.14 8.76
N GLY A 392 -12.25 -14.03 8.70
CA GLY A 392 -11.92 -12.75 9.32
C GLY A 392 -12.88 -12.40 10.47
N ILE A 393 -12.67 -11.24 11.09
CA ILE A 393 -13.57 -10.74 12.15
C ILE A 393 -14.98 -10.59 11.59
N LYS A 394 -15.96 -11.20 12.25
CA LYS A 394 -17.36 -11.15 11.85
C LYS A 394 -17.94 -9.78 12.20
N VAL A 395 -18.56 -9.15 11.20
CA VAL A 395 -19.27 -7.88 11.36
C VAL A 395 -20.62 -7.89 10.65
N ASN A 396 -21.55 -7.04 11.09
CA ASN A 396 -22.80 -6.78 10.37
C ASN A 396 -22.66 -5.64 9.34
N GLU A 397 -23.75 -5.20 8.71
CA GLU A 397 -23.75 -4.13 7.68
C GLU A 397 -23.35 -2.74 8.21
N LYS A 398 -23.34 -2.55 9.54
CA LYS A 398 -22.90 -1.33 10.23
C LYS A 398 -21.43 -1.38 10.65
N MET A 399 -20.74 -2.48 10.35
CA MET A 399 -19.37 -2.80 10.77
C MET A 399 -19.21 -3.13 12.27
N GLU A 400 -20.32 -3.37 12.97
CA GLU A 400 -20.32 -3.78 14.39
C GLU A 400 -19.87 -5.24 14.52
N THR A 401 -19.06 -5.55 15.53
CA THR A 401 -18.69 -6.93 15.88
C THR A 401 -19.73 -7.58 16.81
N SER A 402 -19.45 -8.78 17.33
CA SER A 402 -20.26 -9.42 18.38
C SER A 402 -20.14 -8.75 19.75
N VAL A 403 -19.19 -7.82 19.92
CA VAL A 403 -18.92 -7.12 21.19
C VAL A 403 -19.34 -5.67 21.00
N GLU A 404 -20.23 -5.20 21.89
CA GLU A 404 -20.93 -3.90 21.81
C GLU A 404 -20.12 -2.77 21.18
N ASN A 405 -19.39 -1.97 21.91
CA ASN A 405 -18.61 -0.83 21.44
C ASN A 405 -17.36 -1.15 20.57
N VAL A 406 -17.34 -2.27 19.84
CA VAL A 406 -16.19 -2.73 19.03
C VAL A 406 -16.62 -2.98 17.59
N TYR A 407 -15.87 -2.37 16.67
CA TYR A 407 -16.06 -2.41 15.22
C TYR A 407 -14.82 -3.00 14.54
N ALA A 408 -14.99 -3.56 13.34
CA ALA A 408 -13.87 -4.01 12.53
C ALA A 408 -14.06 -3.66 11.04
N ILE A 409 -12.99 -3.20 10.40
CA ILE A 409 -13.03 -2.68 9.02
C ILE A 409 -11.82 -3.14 8.20
N GLY A 410 -11.98 -3.13 6.88
CA GLY A 410 -10.97 -3.50 5.91
C GLY A 410 -10.65 -4.99 5.93
N ASP A 411 -9.44 -5.33 5.46
CA ASP A 411 -9.04 -6.71 5.20
C ASP A 411 -9.11 -7.64 6.41
N VAL A 412 -9.14 -7.12 7.65
CA VAL A 412 -9.26 -7.94 8.87
C VAL A 412 -10.62 -8.67 8.94
N THR A 413 -11.65 -8.13 8.29
CA THR A 413 -12.98 -8.76 8.12
C THR A 413 -12.97 -9.86 7.04
N ASN A 414 -12.00 -9.76 6.13
CA ASN A 414 -11.85 -10.57 4.92
C ASN A 414 -13.12 -10.66 4.05
N ILE A 415 -13.97 -9.62 4.06
CA ILE A 415 -15.17 -9.54 3.20
C ILE A 415 -14.75 -9.24 1.75
N ILE A 416 -14.12 -8.08 1.52
CA ILE A 416 -13.48 -7.72 0.25
C ILE A 416 -12.18 -6.98 0.60
N GLN A 417 -11.05 -7.50 0.14
CA GLN A 417 -9.71 -6.97 0.44
C GLN A 417 -9.29 -5.89 -0.57
N LEU A 418 -10.02 -4.76 -0.58
CA LEU A 418 -9.75 -3.61 -1.44
C LEU A 418 -9.65 -2.33 -0.61
N ALA A 419 -8.69 -1.46 -0.96
CA ALA A 419 -8.39 -0.26 -0.18
C ALA A 419 -9.59 0.71 -0.09
N HIS A 420 -10.29 0.93 -1.20
CA HIS A 420 -11.49 1.78 -1.24
C HIS A 420 -12.67 1.18 -0.47
N VAL A 421 -12.78 -0.15 -0.42
CA VAL A 421 -13.76 -0.83 0.45
C VAL A 421 -13.41 -0.59 1.90
N ALA A 422 -12.15 -0.78 2.30
CA ALA A 422 -11.71 -0.53 3.67
C ALA A 422 -11.98 0.93 4.10
N SER A 423 -11.70 1.91 3.24
CA SER A 423 -12.00 3.31 3.50
C SER A 423 -13.51 3.57 3.65
N HIS A 424 -14.35 2.98 2.79
CA HIS A 424 -15.80 3.14 2.89
C HIS A 424 -16.37 2.49 4.16
N GLN A 425 -15.91 1.28 4.50
CA GLN A 425 -16.22 0.60 5.77
C GLN A 425 -15.83 1.47 6.98
N GLY A 426 -14.68 2.14 6.94
CA GLY A 426 -14.25 3.07 7.98
C GLY A 426 -15.20 4.26 8.16
N ILE A 427 -15.69 4.83 7.07
CA ILE A 427 -16.70 5.89 7.11
C ILE A 427 -18.01 5.37 7.70
N THR A 428 -18.49 4.20 7.25
CA THR A 428 -19.71 3.57 7.77
C THR A 428 -19.62 3.28 9.27
N ALA A 429 -18.51 2.71 9.74
CA ALA A 429 -18.31 2.42 11.17
C ALA A 429 -18.38 3.70 12.01
N VAL A 430 -17.68 4.75 11.59
CA VAL A 430 -17.66 6.04 12.32
C VAL A 430 -19.04 6.70 12.37
N LYS A 431 -19.77 6.69 11.25
CA LYS A 431 -21.14 7.21 11.21
C LYS A 431 -22.03 6.53 12.25
N ASN A 432 -22.00 5.20 12.31
CA ASN A 432 -22.78 4.43 13.28
C ASN A 432 -22.32 4.68 14.73
N ILE A 433 -21.00 4.74 15.00
CA ILE A 433 -20.46 5.10 16.33
C ILE A 433 -21.01 6.45 16.80
N LEU A 434 -21.15 7.42 15.90
CA LEU A 434 -21.59 8.78 16.21
C LEU A 434 -23.10 9.00 16.04
N GLY A 435 -23.87 7.92 15.96
CA GLY A 435 -25.33 7.94 16.03
C GLY A 435 -26.06 8.20 14.72
N GLU A 436 -25.37 8.15 13.58
CA GLU A 436 -26.03 8.03 12.27
C GLU A 436 -26.41 6.56 11.98
N GLU A 437 -27.32 6.35 11.03
CA GLU A 437 -27.77 5.03 10.60
C GLU A 437 -27.30 4.77 9.18
N GLU A 438 -26.15 4.09 9.03
CA GLU A 438 -25.51 3.84 7.73
C GLU A 438 -25.27 2.34 7.53
N LYS A 439 -25.58 1.84 6.32
CA LYS A 439 -25.35 0.45 5.94
C LYS A 439 -24.50 0.38 4.69
N ILE A 440 -23.47 -0.47 4.72
CA ILE A 440 -22.68 -0.72 3.52
C ILE A 440 -23.39 -1.69 2.56
N SER A 441 -23.33 -1.40 1.26
CA SER A 441 -23.63 -2.37 0.19
C SER A 441 -22.34 -2.71 -0.56
N TYR A 442 -22.24 -3.96 -1.00
CA TYR A 442 -21.10 -4.46 -1.76
C TYR A 442 -21.42 -4.76 -3.23
N ASP A 443 -22.66 -4.48 -3.67
CA ASP A 443 -23.15 -4.85 -5.00
C ASP A 443 -22.45 -4.09 -6.14
N THR A 444 -21.88 -2.92 -5.81
CA THR A 444 -21.32 -1.96 -6.77
C THR A 444 -19.86 -1.63 -6.50
N VAL A 445 -19.11 -2.56 -5.88
CA VAL A 445 -17.68 -2.37 -5.63
C VAL A 445 -16.88 -2.58 -6.92
N PRO A 446 -16.23 -1.54 -7.48
CA PRO A 446 -15.36 -1.73 -8.63
C PRO A 446 -14.06 -2.43 -8.21
N SER A 447 -13.51 -3.22 -9.13
CA SER A 447 -12.19 -3.83 -9.05
C SER A 447 -11.34 -3.34 -10.22
N ALA A 448 -10.06 -3.05 -9.96
CA ALA A 448 -9.09 -2.57 -10.94
C ALA A 448 -7.79 -3.39 -10.86
N ILE A 449 -7.27 -3.79 -12.01
CA ILE A 449 -6.09 -4.65 -12.17
C ILE A 449 -5.15 -3.97 -13.18
N PHE A 450 -3.93 -3.65 -12.74
CA PHE A 450 -3.00 -2.81 -13.49
C PHE A 450 -2.00 -3.67 -14.28
N THR A 451 -2.53 -4.58 -15.10
CA THR A 451 -1.77 -5.33 -16.10
C THR A 451 -1.62 -4.55 -17.40
N SER A 452 -1.02 -5.15 -18.44
CA SER A 452 -0.98 -4.57 -19.79
C SER A 452 -1.66 -5.53 -20.78
N PRO A 453 -2.90 -5.24 -21.25
CA PRO A 453 -3.72 -4.06 -20.95
C PRO A 453 -4.29 -4.04 -19.51
N GLU A 454 -4.76 -2.88 -19.08
CA GLU A 454 -5.50 -2.72 -17.82
C GLU A 454 -6.82 -3.49 -17.86
N ILE A 455 -7.31 -3.89 -16.69
CA ILE A 455 -8.62 -4.55 -16.52
C ILE A 455 -9.37 -3.89 -15.38
N ALA A 456 -10.67 -3.67 -15.56
CA ALA A 456 -11.56 -3.26 -14.50
C ALA A 456 -12.94 -3.91 -14.63
N MET A 457 -13.62 -4.12 -13.51
CA MET A 457 -14.96 -4.71 -13.49
C MET A 457 -15.78 -4.22 -12.30
N VAL A 458 -17.10 -4.27 -12.42
CA VAL A 458 -18.05 -3.93 -11.35
C VAL A 458 -19.36 -4.71 -11.55
N GLY A 459 -20.03 -5.04 -10.44
CA GLY A 459 -21.34 -5.68 -10.45
C GLY A 459 -21.32 -7.16 -10.86
N VAL A 460 -22.43 -7.61 -11.44
CA VAL A 460 -22.65 -9.00 -11.86
C VAL A 460 -21.70 -9.38 -12.99
N THR A 461 -21.17 -10.60 -12.95
CA THR A 461 -20.37 -11.22 -14.02
C THR A 461 -21.23 -12.20 -14.81
N GLU A 462 -20.84 -12.57 -16.03
CA GLU A 462 -21.55 -13.60 -16.79
C GLU A 462 -21.56 -14.94 -16.04
N LYS A 463 -20.43 -15.28 -15.41
CA LYS A 463 -20.31 -16.49 -14.58
C LYS A 463 -21.30 -16.49 -13.41
N GLN A 464 -21.51 -15.34 -12.76
CA GLN A 464 -22.46 -15.21 -11.67
C GLN A 464 -23.90 -15.24 -12.18
N ALA A 465 -24.22 -14.53 -13.26
CA ALA A 465 -25.53 -14.53 -13.88
C ALA A 465 -25.98 -15.93 -14.31
N ALA A 466 -25.06 -16.71 -14.91
CA ALA A 466 -25.33 -18.09 -15.30
C ALA A 466 -25.57 -18.99 -14.07
N LYS A 467 -24.78 -18.83 -13.00
CA LYS A 467 -24.94 -19.59 -11.75
C LYS A 467 -26.29 -19.31 -11.07
N ASP A 468 -26.74 -18.06 -11.12
CA ASP A 468 -27.97 -17.61 -10.45
C ASP A 468 -29.19 -17.66 -11.39
N ASN A 469 -29.04 -18.16 -12.62
CA ASN A 469 -30.09 -18.21 -13.66
C ASN A 469 -30.74 -16.84 -13.94
N MET A 470 -29.93 -15.78 -14.00
CA MET A 470 -30.39 -14.44 -14.33
C MET A 470 -30.63 -14.29 -15.83
N ASP A 471 -31.72 -13.61 -16.20
CA ASP A 471 -32.00 -13.25 -17.59
C ASP A 471 -31.25 -11.96 -17.96
N ILE A 472 -30.11 -12.13 -18.65
CA ILE A 472 -29.21 -11.02 -18.97
C ILE A 472 -29.03 -10.84 -20.47
N LYS A 473 -28.65 -9.62 -20.86
CA LYS A 473 -28.13 -9.30 -22.19
C LYS A 473 -26.77 -8.65 -22.07
N ILE A 474 -25.91 -8.97 -23.03
CA ILE A 474 -24.52 -8.54 -23.06
C ILE A 474 -24.33 -7.63 -24.28
N GLY A 475 -23.73 -6.46 -24.05
CA GLY A 475 -23.29 -5.55 -25.09
C GLY A 475 -21.79 -5.40 -25.02
N MET A 476 -21.10 -5.55 -26.15
CA MET A 476 -19.65 -5.48 -26.21
C MET A 476 -19.21 -4.58 -27.36
N PHE A 477 -18.13 -3.83 -27.14
CA PHE A 477 -17.50 -3.04 -28.18
C PHE A 477 -15.96 -3.15 -28.09
N PRO A 478 -15.26 -3.54 -29.17
CA PRO A 478 -13.81 -3.72 -29.14
C PRO A 478 -13.07 -2.39 -29.28
N PHE A 479 -11.98 -2.23 -28.53
CA PHE A 479 -11.10 -1.05 -28.68
C PHE A 479 -10.41 -0.98 -30.05
N ALA A 480 -10.36 -2.08 -30.80
CA ALA A 480 -9.90 -2.08 -32.18
C ALA A 480 -10.78 -1.25 -33.14
N ALA A 481 -12.03 -0.97 -32.77
CA ALA A 481 -12.94 -0.09 -33.50
C ALA A 481 -13.00 1.34 -32.91
N ASN A 482 -12.29 1.62 -31.81
CA ASN A 482 -12.28 2.94 -31.19
C ASN A 482 -11.14 3.81 -31.75
N GLY A 483 -11.47 4.96 -32.34
CA GLY A 483 -10.48 5.86 -32.94
C GLY A 483 -9.40 6.32 -31.95
N LYS A 484 -9.77 6.67 -30.72
CA LYS A 484 -8.79 7.10 -29.70
C LYS A 484 -7.81 5.98 -29.36
N ALA A 485 -8.28 4.75 -29.15
CA ALA A 485 -7.44 3.59 -28.87
C ALA A 485 -6.43 3.32 -30.00
N LEU A 486 -6.85 3.48 -31.26
CA LEU A 486 -5.94 3.38 -32.41
C LEU A 486 -4.85 4.46 -32.40
N THR A 487 -5.18 5.70 -32.03
CA THR A 487 -4.17 6.77 -31.91
C THR A 487 -3.16 6.52 -30.79
N LEU A 488 -3.53 5.75 -29.77
CA LEU A 488 -2.64 5.34 -28.68
C LEU A 488 -1.76 4.13 -29.07
N GLY A 489 -2.08 3.42 -30.17
CA GLY A 489 -1.49 2.12 -30.48
C GLY A 489 -2.03 0.97 -29.61
N GLU A 490 -3.08 1.21 -28.82
CA GLU A 490 -3.59 0.30 -27.79
C GLU A 490 -4.95 -0.29 -28.17
N LYS A 491 -4.98 -1.12 -29.21
CA LYS A 491 -6.22 -1.69 -29.78
C LYS A 491 -6.74 -2.96 -29.10
N THR A 492 -6.08 -3.45 -28.06
CA THR A 492 -6.38 -4.77 -27.47
C THR A 492 -7.48 -4.66 -26.43
N GLY A 493 -8.47 -5.55 -26.53
CA GLY A 493 -9.55 -5.68 -25.56
C GLY A 493 -10.85 -4.99 -25.98
N PHE A 494 -11.74 -4.80 -25.02
CA PHE A 494 -13.12 -4.36 -25.23
C PHE A 494 -13.74 -3.75 -23.96
N VAL A 495 -14.85 -3.04 -24.15
CA VAL A 495 -15.84 -2.75 -23.11
C VAL A 495 -16.95 -3.78 -23.19
N LYS A 496 -17.41 -4.28 -22.04
CA LYS A 496 -18.54 -5.20 -21.88
C LYS A 496 -19.51 -4.64 -20.85
N LEU A 497 -20.80 -4.54 -21.22
CA LEU A 497 -21.89 -4.17 -20.35
C LEU A 497 -22.88 -5.33 -20.20
N ILE A 498 -23.39 -5.51 -18.98
CA ILE A 498 -24.36 -6.54 -18.64
C ILE A 498 -25.63 -5.88 -18.13
N MET A 499 -26.74 -6.19 -18.78
CA MET A 499 -28.06 -5.64 -18.53
C MET A 499 -29.02 -6.73 -18.12
N ASP A 500 -29.89 -6.45 -17.14
CA ASP A 500 -31.04 -7.28 -16.83
C ASP A 500 -32.12 -7.08 -17.90
N ASN A 501 -32.53 -8.15 -18.59
CA ASN A 501 -33.52 -8.09 -19.66
C ASN A 501 -34.91 -7.63 -19.18
N SER A 502 -35.26 -7.92 -17.92
CA SER A 502 -36.59 -7.63 -17.38
C SER A 502 -36.75 -6.17 -16.97
N THR A 503 -35.68 -5.55 -16.48
CA THR A 503 -35.70 -4.18 -15.95
C THR A 503 -34.97 -3.16 -16.82
N ASP A 504 -34.22 -3.62 -17.82
CA ASP A 504 -33.38 -2.80 -18.69
C ASP A 504 -32.22 -2.09 -17.98
N LYS A 505 -32.00 -2.40 -16.70
CA LYS A 505 -30.97 -1.80 -15.87
C LYS A 505 -29.62 -2.43 -16.13
N LEU A 506 -28.57 -1.61 -16.07
CA LEU A 506 -27.21 -2.11 -16.02
C LEU A 506 -26.95 -2.71 -14.63
N ILE A 507 -26.49 -3.95 -14.62
CA ILE A 507 -26.23 -4.73 -13.40
C ILE A 507 -24.77 -5.18 -13.29
N GLY A 508 -24.00 -5.02 -14.36
CA GLY A 508 -22.59 -5.37 -14.38
C GLY A 508 -21.86 -4.79 -15.57
N GLY A 509 -20.54 -4.78 -15.50
CA GLY A 509 -19.70 -4.41 -16.63
C GLY A 509 -18.23 -4.67 -16.37
N ALA A 510 -17.49 -4.83 -17.44
CA ALA A 510 -16.06 -5.06 -17.42
C ALA A 510 -15.38 -4.37 -18.60
N ILE A 511 -14.15 -3.94 -18.39
CA ILE A 511 -13.32 -3.27 -19.39
C ILE A 511 -11.95 -3.93 -19.35
N ILE A 512 -11.43 -4.30 -20.52
CA ILE A 512 -10.03 -4.68 -20.69
C ILE A 512 -9.48 -3.86 -21.85
N GLY A 513 -8.46 -3.05 -21.62
CA GLY A 513 -7.95 -2.11 -22.63
C GLY A 513 -7.44 -0.78 -22.07
N PRO A 514 -7.23 0.23 -22.92
CA PRO A 514 -6.73 1.54 -22.50
C PRO A 514 -7.69 2.23 -21.53
N HIS A 515 -7.14 2.78 -20.44
CA HIS A 515 -7.87 3.51 -19.40
C HIS A 515 -8.99 2.73 -18.71
N ALA A 516 -8.95 1.39 -18.72
CA ALA A 516 -9.99 0.55 -18.13
C ALA A 516 -10.25 0.93 -16.66
N THR A 517 -9.19 1.22 -15.90
CA THR A 517 -9.28 1.54 -14.47
C THR A 517 -9.94 2.88 -14.16
N ASP A 518 -9.91 3.83 -15.10
CA ASP A 518 -10.61 5.11 -14.98
C ASP A 518 -12.06 5.00 -15.47
N LEU A 519 -12.25 4.38 -16.65
CA LEU A 519 -13.55 4.26 -17.33
C LEU A 519 -14.59 3.47 -16.51
N ILE A 520 -14.16 2.52 -15.66
CA ILE A 520 -15.07 1.70 -14.84
C ILE A 520 -15.94 2.53 -13.89
N SER A 521 -15.49 3.74 -13.56
CA SER A 521 -16.22 4.66 -12.68
C SER A 521 -17.59 5.05 -13.26
N GLU A 522 -17.70 5.18 -14.57
CA GLU A 522 -18.97 5.49 -15.23
C GLU A 522 -19.96 4.33 -15.10
N ILE A 523 -19.51 3.10 -15.34
CA ILE A 523 -20.33 1.89 -15.16
C ILE A 523 -20.75 1.76 -13.69
N THR A 524 -19.82 2.00 -12.77
CA THR A 524 -20.08 1.93 -11.32
C THR A 524 -21.15 2.93 -10.90
N LEU A 525 -21.05 4.17 -11.39
CA LEU A 525 -22.06 5.20 -11.15
C LEU A 525 -23.43 4.81 -11.73
N ALA A 526 -23.44 4.23 -12.94
CA ALA A 526 -24.67 3.80 -13.59
C ALA A 526 -25.38 2.69 -12.80
N ILE A 527 -24.65 1.65 -12.37
CA ILE A 527 -25.23 0.55 -11.58
C ILE A 527 -25.71 1.06 -10.21
N GLN A 528 -24.89 1.88 -9.52
CA GLN A 528 -25.25 2.46 -8.21
C GLN A 528 -26.55 3.26 -8.27
N ASN A 529 -26.81 3.95 -9.39
CA ASN A 529 -28.00 4.76 -9.59
C ASN A 529 -29.10 4.03 -10.37
N ASN A 530 -29.00 2.71 -10.55
CA ASN A 530 -29.99 1.90 -11.25
C ASN A 530 -30.32 2.40 -12.67
N LEU A 531 -29.32 2.93 -13.39
CA LEU A 531 -29.51 3.48 -14.72
C LEU A 531 -29.70 2.37 -15.77
N THR A 532 -30.42 2.69 -16.84
CA THR A 532 -30.64 1.80 -17.98
C THR A 532 -29.57 2.00 -19.05
N ALA A 533 -29.47 1.06 -20.00
CA ALA A 533 -28.60 1.25 -21.17
C ALA A 533 -28.95 2.54 -21.96
N GLU A 534 -30.23 2.91 -22.01
CA GLU A 534 -30.72 4.13 -22.66
C GLU A 534 -30.14 5.42 -22.04
N ALA A 535 -29.89 5.42 -20.72
CA ALA A 535 -29.26 6.57 -20.06
C ALA A 535 -27.83 6.80 -20.55
N ILE A 536 -27.09 5.73 -20.84
CA ILE A 536 -25.75 5.85 -21.46
C ILE A 536 -25.87 6.28 -22.92
N ILE A 537 -26.80 5.70 -23.69
CA ILE A 537 -27.03 6.04 -25.10
C ILE A 537 -27.38 7.52 -25.28
N SER A 538 -28.22 8.07 -24.40
CA SER A 538 -28.63 9.47 -24.44
C SER A 538 -27.56 10.46 -23.94
N THR A 539 -26.46 9.95 -23.34
CA THR A 539 -25.37 10.78 -22.85
C THR A 539 -24.39 11.10 -23.98
N ILE A 540 -24.12 12.40 -24.18
CA ILE A 540 -23.12 12.85 -25.17
C ILE A 540 -21.71 12.54 -24.64
N HIS A 541 -21.06 11.57 -25.27
CA HIS A 541 -19.65 11.23 -25.00
C HIS A 541 -18.72 12.11 -25.84
N ALA A 542 -17.62 12.57 -25.25
CA ALA A 542 -16.64 13.38 -25.96
C ALA A 542 -15.90 12.57 -27.04
N HIS A 543 -15.63 13.19 -28.19
CA HIS A 543 -14.93 12.57 -29.32
C HIS A 543 -13.64 13.32 -29.70
N PRO A 544 -12.50 12.63 -29.95
CA PRO A 544 -12.30 11.19 -29.77
C PRO A 544 -11.86 10.84 -28.33
N THR A 545 -12.52 9.89 -27.68
CA THR A 545 -12.13 9.34 -26.37
C THR A 545 -12.31 7.81 -26.30
N THR A 546 -11.63 7.18 -25.35
CA THR A 546 -11.85 5.74 -25.06
C THR A 546 -13.23 5.51 -24.43
N ALA A 547 -13.82 6.53 -23.81
CA ALA A 547 -15.15 6.44 -23.19
C ALA A 547 -16.27 6.20 -24.22
N GLU A 548 -16.08 6.57 -25.49
CA GLU A 548 -17.04 6.26 -26.56
C GLU A 548 -17.30 4.75 -26.71
N ALA A 549 -16.38 3.89 -26.29
CA ALA A 549 -16.60 2.43 -26.28
C ALA A 549 -17.72 2.01 -25.30
N LEU A 550 -17.97 2.76 -24.23
CA LEU A 550 -19.10 2.55 -23.31
C LEU A 550 -20.43 2.83 -24.02
N HIS A 551 -20.49 3.96 -24.72
CA HIS A 551 -21.65 4.34 -25.54
C HIS A 551 -21.98 3.28 -26.58
N GLU A 552 -20.99 2.81 -27.34
CA GLU A 552 -21.18 1.78 -28.36
C GLU A 552 -21.57 0.41 -27.77
N ALA A 553 -20.97 0.02 -26.62
CA ALA A 553 -21.37 -1.19 -25.92
C ALA A 553 -22.83 -1.10 -25.42
N ALA A 554 -23.28 0.09 -25.01
CA ALA A 554 -24.67 0.33 -24.62
C ALA A 554 -25.62 0.26 -25.83
N LEU A 555 -25.25 0.85 -26.97
CA LEU A 555 -25.98 0.70 -28.23
C LEU A 555 -26.12 -0.77 -28.65
N GLN A 556 -25.08 -1.59 -28.44
CA GLN A 556 -25.10 -3.03 -28.72
C GLN A 556 -26.14 -3.79 -27.87
N LEU A 557 -26.47 -3.31 -26.67
CA LEU A 557 -27.56 -3.87 -25.86
C LEU A 557 -28.95 -3.57 -26.46
N LYS A 558 -29.07 -2.58 -27.35
CA LYS A 558 -30.35 -2.09 -27.88
C LYS A 558 -30.46 -2.28 -29.39
N THR A 559 -29.94 -1.31 -30.14
CA THR A 559 -30.12 -1.17 -31.58
C THR A 559 -28.98 -1.77 -32.40
N GLY A 560 -27.89 -2.15 -31.74
CA GLY A 560 -26.61 -2.47 -32.38
C GLY A 560 -25.66 -1.27 -32.35
N ALA A 561 -24.37 -1.53 -32.17
CA ALA A 561 -23.33 -0.51 -32.24
C ALA A 561 -23.30 0.16 -33.63
N ILE A 562 -22.94 1.44 -33.67
CA ILE A 562 -22.83 2.22 -34.91
C ILE A 562 -21.50 1.94 -35.60
N HIS A 563 -20.43 1.79 -34.81
CA HIS A 563 -19.05 1.73 -35.31
C HIS A 563 -18.45 0.31 -35.33
N PHE A 564 -19.25 -0.72 -35.10
CA PHE A 564 -18.82 -2.12 -35.11
C PHE A 564 -20.02 -3.04 -35.41
N ALA A 565 -19.81 -4.08 -36.22
CA ALA A 565 -20.86 -5.01 -36.68
C ALA A 565 -20.45 -6.46 -36.48
#